data_AF-A0ABD0NYF6-F1
#
_entry.id   AF-A0ABD0NYF6-F1
#
_cell.length_a   1.000
_cell.length_b   1.000
_cell.length_c   1.000
_cell.angle_alpha   90.00
_cell.angle_beta   90.00
_cell.angle_gamma   90.00
#
_symmetry.space_group_name_H-M   'P 1'
#
loop_
_entity.id
_entity.type
_entity.pdbx_description
1 polymer ?
#
loop_
_entity_poly.entity_id
_entity_poly.type
_entity_poly.pdbx_seq_one_letter_code
_entity_poly.pdbx_strand_id
1 'polypeptide(L)' 'INKGPTEGYEKNVGSKTTHRILYPESAVDVDNSTHLVLLPFKIKDMRWLISVFTTKHIT' A
#
# COMPACT_ATOMS: atom_id res chain seq x y z
N ILE A 1 -5.77 -5.43 -2.75
CA ILE A 1 -5.99 -4.30 -1.82
C ILE A 1 -5.57 -4.74 -0.41
N ASN A 2 -5.24 -3.80 0.47
CA ASN A 2 -4.85 -4.08 1.87
C ASN A 2 -3.66 -5.06 1.95
N LYS A 3 -3.77 -6.07 2.83
CA LYS A 3 -2.72 -7.06 3.13
C LYS A 3 -2.84 -8.36 2.32
N GLY A 4 -3.66 -8.42 1.28
CA GLY A 4 -3.81 -9.64 0.46
C GLY A 4 -2.50 -10.02 -0.24
N PRO A 5 -1.86 -11.16 0.10
CA PRO A 5 -0.63 -11.59 -0.54
C PRO A 5 -0.94 -12.23 -1.91
N THR A 6 0.01 -12.11 -2.84
CA THR A 6 0.02 -12.91 -4.08
C THR A 6 1.01 -14.06 -3.99
N GLU A 7 2.09 -13.87 -3.22
CA GLU A 7 3.14 -14.88 -3.01
C GLU A 7 2.56 -16.15 -2.39
N GLY A 8 2.81 -17.30 -3.03
CA GLY A 8 2.27 -18.60 -2.63
C GLY A 8 0.82 -18.85 -3.03
N TYR A 9 0.15 -17.89 -3.68
CA TYR A 9 -1.24 -17.98 -4.15
C TYR A 9 -1.39 -17.65 -5.63
N GLU A 10 -0.30 -17.58 -6.39
CA GLU A 10 -0.26 -17.02 -7.75
C GLU A 10 -1.20 -17.75 -8.71
N LYS A 11 -1.40 -19.06 -8.51
CA LYS A 11 -2.34 -19.86 -9.31
C LYS A 11 -3.79 -19.40 -9.13
N ASN A 12 -4.13 -18.87 -7.96
CA ASN A 12 -5.49 -18.48 -7.61
C ASN A 12 -5.74 -16.99 -7.85
N VAL A 13 -4.74 -16.14 -7.63
CA VAL A 13 -4.92 -14.68 -7.62
C VAL A 13 -4.04 -13.93 -8.62
N GLY A 14 -3.19 -14.65 -9.37
CA GLY A 14 -2.20 -14.06 -10.26
C GLY A 14 -0.95 -13.57 -9.53
N SER A 15 0.11 -13.31 -10.29
CA SER A 15 1.40 -12.82 -9.76
C SER A 15 1.63 -11.33 -9.97
N LYS A 16 0.90 -10.69 -10.90
CA LYS A 16 1.16 -9.31 -11.30
C LYS A 16 0.27 -8.32 -10.55
N THR A 17 0.90 -7.41 -9.82
CA THR A 17 0.26 -6.21 -9.27
C THR A 17 0.91 -4.99 -9.91
N THR A 18 0.11 -4.06 -10.46
CA THR A 18 0.64 -2.77 -10.98
C THR A 18 0.20 -1.59 -10.14
N HIS A 19 -0.94 -1.72 -9.46
CA HIS A 19 -1.51 -0.73 -8.56
C HIS A 19 -1.99 -1.42 -7.29
N ARG A 20 -1.70 -0.85 -6.13
CA ARG A 20 -2.17 -1.36 -4.83
C ARG A 20 -2.86 -0.27 -4.04
N ILE A 21 -4.16 -0.44 -3.83
CA ILE A 21 -4.96 0.44 -2.98
C ILE A 21 -4.65 0.14 -1.50
N LEU A 22 -4.39 1.18 -0.71
CA LEU A 22 -4.16 1.09 0.73
C LEU A 22 -4.56 2.37 1.47
N TYR A 23 -4.65 2.24 2.79
CA TYR A 23 -4.71 3.32 3.79
C TYR A 23 -3.67 3.01 4.89
N PRO A 24 -3.32 3.96 5.79
CA PRO A 24 -2.20 3.80 6.73
C PRO A 24 -2.21 2.46 7.50
N GLU A 25 -3.36 2.09 8.07
CA GLU A 25 -3.50 0.88 8.89
C GLU A 25 -3.47 -0.43 8.07
N SER A 26 -3.56 -0.35 6.73
CA SER A 26 -3.42 -1.49 5.82
C SER A 26 -2.17 -1.43 4.95
N ALA A 27 -1.23 -0.55 5.24
CA ALA A 27 0.00 -0.41 4.47
C ALA A 27 0.84 -1.69 4.56
N VAL A 28 1.45 -2.05 3.44
CA VAL A 28 2.40 -3.17 3.30
C VAL A 28 3.51 -2.73 2.37
N ASP A 29 4.68 -3.35 2.51
CA ASP A 29 5.76 -3.15 1.56
C ASP A 29 5.34 -3.65 0.17
N VAL A 30 5.73 -2.89 -0.85
CA VAL A 30 5.45 -3.20 -2.26
C VAL A 30 6.75 -3.18 -3.04
N ASP A 31 6.77 -3.91 -4.14
CA ASP A 31 7.89 -3.91 -5.07
C ASP A 31 7.98 -2.58 -5.84
N ASN A 32 9.14 -2.32 -6.45
CA ASN A 32 9.42 -1.07 -7.16
C ASN A 32 8.61 -0.87 -8.46
N SER A 33 7.86 -1.88 -8.93
CA SER A 33 7.01 -1.79 -10.13
C SER A 33 5.52 -1.57 -9.80
N THR A 34 5.16 -1.57 -8.52
CA THR A 34 3.79 -1.36 -8.05
C THR A 34 3.57 0.09 -7.60
N HIS A 35 2.56 0.74 -8.18
CA HIS A 35 2.13 2.08 -7.78
C HIS A 35 1.20 2.01 -6.57
N LEU A 36 1.43 2.85 -5.57
CA LEU A 36 0.55 2.98 -4.41
C LEU A 36 -0.61 3.93 -4.71
N VAL A 37 -1.82 3.50 -4.39
CA VAL A 37 -3.03 4.33 -4.49
C VAL A 37 -3.61 4.53 -3.09
N LEU A 38 -3.51 5.75 -2.58
CA LEU A 38 -4.06 6.09 -1.27
C LEU A 38 -5.58 6.20 -1.33
N LEU A 39 -6.27 5.53 -0.40
CA LEU A 39 -7.69 5.72 -0.13
C LEU A 39 -7.86 6.39 1.25
N PRO A 40 -8.01 7.73 1.33
CA PRO A 40 -8.07 8.43 2.61
C PRO A 40 -9.47 8.40 3.22
N PHE A 41 -9.55 8.08 4.52
CA PHE A 41 -10.78 8.10 5.32
C PHE A 41 -10.83 9.27 6.30
N LYS A 42 -9.67 9.85 6.66
CA LYS A 42 -9.53 10.97 7.59
C LYS A 42 -8.34 11.86 7.20
N ILE A 43 -8.36 13.12 7.63
CA ILE A 43 -7.27 14.08 7.36
C ILE A 43 -5.90 13.55 7.80
N LYS A 44 -5.86 12.73 8.87
CA LYS A 44 -4.62 12.10 9.35
C LYS A 44 -3.96 11.21 8.29
N ASP A 45 -4.73 10.61 7.38
CA ASP A 45 -4.18 9.72 6.34
C ASP A 45 -3.40 10.50 5.29
N MET A 46 -3.83 11.72 4.98
CA MET A 46 -3.08 12.63 4.10
C MET A 46 -1.78 13.10 4.78
N ARG A 47 -1.81 13.37 6.09
CA ARG A 47 -0.60 13.72 6.85
C ARG A 47 0.39 12.55 6.90
N TRP A 48 -0.12 11.34 7.07
CA TRP A 48 0.68 10.11 7.02
C TRP A 48 1.37 9.94 5.66
N LEU A 49 0.66 10.19 4.56
CA LEU A 49 1.26 10.13 3.23
C LEU A 49 2.46 11.07 3.13
N ILE A 50 2.30 12.34 3.54
CA ILE A 50 3.39 13.32 3.52
C ILE A 50 4.55 12.84 4.41
N SER A 51 4.29 12.32 5.62
CA SER A 51 5.35 11.89 6.53
C SER A 51 6.15 10.71 6.00
N VAL A 52 5.50 9.71 5.40
CA VAL A 52 6.17 8.54 4.84
C VAL A 52 7.10 8.93 3.68
N PHE A 53 6.68 9.84 2.81
CA PHE A 53 7.47 10.24 1.64
C PHE A 53 8.52 11.32 1.90
N THR A 54 8.44 12.04 3.03
CA THR A 54 9.40 13.13 3.35
C THR A 54 10.32 12.79 4.52
N THR A 55 9.77 12.30 5.62
CA THR A 55 10.51 12.03 6.86
C THR A 55 10.71 10.54 7.15
N LYS A 56 10.07 9.66 6.36
CA LYS A 56 10.02 8.21 6.59
C LYS A 56 9.46 7.82 7.96
N HIS A 57 8.59 8.68 8.52
CA HIS A 57 7.96 8.43 9.81
C HIS A 57 6.67 7.63 9.63
N ILE A 58 6.63 6.46 10.28
CA ILE A 58 5.49 5.53 10.29
C ILE A 58 4.97 5.46 11.73
N THR A 59 3.74 5.93 11.96
CA THR A 59 3.00 5.85 13.24
C THR A 59 1.55 5.53 12.99
#